data_AF-A0A946MPS1-F1
#
_entry.id   AF-A0A946MPS1-F1
#
_cell.length_a   1.000
_cell.length_b   1.000
_cell.length_c   1.000
_cell.angle_alpha   90.00
_cell.angle_beta   90.00
_cell.angle_gamma   90.00
#
_symmetry.space_group_name_H-M   'P 1'
#
loop_
_entity.id
_entity.type
_entity.pdbx_description
1 polymer ?
#
loop_
_entity_poly.entity_id
_entity_poly.type
_entity_poly.pdbx_seq_one_letter_code
_entity_poly.pdbx_strand_id
1 'polypeptide(L)'
;MANLGKGGNTFWATGTAGPCTGIFKPIWLEGDVLPDLGPIPKGIYDPETLWWQHEKLHRSVLKDYSKISLYQEKRDQLETSFLKKASDSEKNDRMEITRQAFAASRAATENWTSLIESHPKKSSLNPVFNLYWKKQNKKAQNV
;
A
#
# COMPACT_ATOMS: atom_id res chain seq x y z
N MET A 1 -2.96 -8.40 -10.49
CA MET A 1 -4.09 -9.21 -11.02
C MET A 1 -4.69 -8.47 -12.21
N ALA A 2 -5.34 -9.16 -13.16
CA ALA A 2 -6.04 -8.52 -14.26
C ALA A 2 -7.43 -9.15 -14.44
N ASN A 3 -8.42 -8.35 -14.83
CA ASN A 3 -9.76 -8.79 -15.20
C ASN A 3 -10.03 -8.34 -16.65
N LEU A 4 -10.40 -9.28 -17.51
CA LEU A 4 -10.62 -9.06 -18.93
C LEU A 4 -12.14 -9.01 -19.21
N GLY A 5 -12.62 -7.88 -19.70
CA GLY A 5 -14.04 -7.67 -19.98
C GLY A 5 -14.28 -7.07 -21.37
N LYS A 6 -15.49 -7.25 -21.89
CA LYS A 6 -15.89 -6.69 -23.20
C LYS A 6 -15.82 -5.16 -23.28
N GLY A 7 -15.84 -4.46 -22.14
CA GLY A 7 -15.70 -3.00 -22.02
C GLY A 7 -14.27 -2.49 -21.82
N GLY A 8 -13.25 -3.37 -21.82
CA GLY A 8 -11.85 -3.05 -21.54
C GLY A 8 -11.26 -3.90 -20.41
N ASN A 9 -9.93 -3.89 -20.29
CA ASN A 9 -9.19 -4.70 -19.31
C ASN A 9 -8.85 -3.86 -18.08
N THR A 10 -9.22 -4.34 -16.88
CA THR A 10 -8.87 -3.71 -15.61
C THR A 10 -7.64 -4.40 -15.02
N PHE A 11 -6.61 -3.62 -14.70
CA PHE A 11 -5.38 -4.11 -14.06
C PHE A 11 -5.36 -3.66 -12.60
N TRP A 12 -4.74 -4.46 -11.74
CA TRP A 12 -4.68 -4.22 -10.31
C TRP A 12 -3.23 -4.11 -9.85
N ALA A 13 -2.86 -2.94 -9.34
CA ALA A 13 -1.52 -2.62 -8.89
C ALA A 13 -1.50 -2.18 -7.43
N THR A 14 -0.54 -2.71 -6.66
CA THR A 14 -0.26 -2.21 -5.31
C THR A 14 0.57 -0.94 -5.36
N GLY A 15 1.57 -0.86 -6.27
CA GLY A 15 2.46 0.30 -6.39
C GLY A 15 3.29 0.58 -5.14
N THR A 16 3.54 -0.43 -4.30
CA THR A 16 4.13 -0.29 -2.97
C THR A 16 5.10 -1.43 -2.61
N ALA A 17 5.74 -1.33 -1.44
CA ALA A 17 6.84 -2.20 -1.01
C ALA A 17 6.52 -3.70 -0.81
N GLY A 18 5.26 -4.09 -0.61
CA GLY A 18 4.90 -5.51 -0.45
C GLY A 18 3.39 -5.79 -0.55
N PRO A 19 2.96 -6.84 -1.25
CA PRO A 19 1.53 -7.10 -1.46
C PRO A 19 0.79 -7.56 -0.20
N CYS A 20 1.49 -8.20 0.76
CA CYS A 20 0.88 -8.77 1.95
C CYS A 20 0.23 -7.73 2.89
N THR A 21 0.69 -6.48 2.83
CA THR A 21 0.19 -5.35 3.65
C THR A 21 -0.41 -4.23 2.82
N GLY A 22 -0.38 -4.38 1.49
CA GLY A 22 -0.82 -3.37 0.54
C GLY A 22 -2.28 -3.53 0.13
N ILE A 23 -2.74 -2.54 -0.62
CA ILE A 23 -4.08 -2.50 -1.21
C ILE A 23 -3.91 -2.51 -2.72
N PHE A 24 -4.62 -3.37 -3.43
CA PHE A 24 -4.68 -3.37 -4.88
C PHE A 24 -5.61 -2.26 -5.37
N LYS A 25 -5.08 -1.35 -6.19
CA LYS A 25 -5.84 -0.27 -6.82
C LYS A 25 -6.06 -0.56 -8.30
N PRO A 26 -7.25 -0.25 -8.85
CA PRO A 26 -7.52 -0.46 -10.26
C PRO A 26 -6.80 0.60 -11.11
N ILE A 27 -6.21 0.16 -12.21
CA ILE A 27 -5.62 0.98 -13.26
C ILE A 27 -6.05 0.45 -14.63
N TRP A 28 -6.06 1.33 -15.62
CA TRP A 28 -6.36 0.99 -17.01
C TRP A 28 -5.23 1.50 -17.89
N LEU A 29 -4.79 0.68 -18.84
CA LEU A 29 -3.68 0.99 -19.75
C LEU A 29 -4.18 1.81 -20.95
N GLU A 30 -4.91 2.89 -20.66
CA GLU A 30 -5.54 3.79 -21.64
C GLU A 30 -5.43 5.22 -21.10
N GLY A 31 -5.02 6.20 -21.92
CA GLY A 31 -4.85 7.59 -21.48
C GLY A 31 -3.82 7.73 -20.34
N ASP A 32 -4.13 8.59 -19.36
CA ASP A 32 -3.37 8.67 -18.11
C ASP A 32 -3.62 7.43 -17.26
N VAL A 33 -2.55 6.70 -16.93
CA VAL A 33 -2.63 5.40 -16.22
C VAL A 33 -2.55 5.56 -14.71
N LEU A 34 -1.74 6.53 -14.24
CA LEU A 34 -1.45 6.76 -12.84
C LEU A 34 -1.71 8.22 -12.48
N PRO A 35 -2.24 8.49 -11.28
CA PRO A 35 -2.36 9.84 -10.77
C PRO A 35 -0.97 10.35 -10.36
N ASP A 36 -0.89 11.60 -9.94
CA ASP A 36 0.30 12.08 -9.24
C ASP A 36 0.47 11.26 -7.94
N LEU A 37 1.55 10.48 -7.87
CA LEU A 37 1.91 9.64 -6.73
C LEU A 37 2.82 10.35 -5.73
N GLY A 38 3.12 11.62 -5.98
CA GLY A 38 4.14 12.39 -5.29
C GLY A 38 5.54 12.07 -5.81
N PRO A 39 6.57 12.38 -5.00
CA PRO A 39 7.96 12.24 -5.43
C PRO A 39 8.32 10.79 -5.80
N ILE A 40 9.23 10.64 -6.76
CA ILE A 40 9.80 9.34 -7.12
C ILE A 40 10.62 8.84 -5.94
N PRO A 41 10.36 7.63 -5.41
CA PRO A 41 11.09 7.11 -4.27
C PRO A 41 12.57 6.90 -4.62
N LYS A 42 13.44 7.32 -3.71
CA LYS A 42 14.89 7.09 -3.76
C LYS A 42 15.28 6.06 -2.71
N GLY A 43 16.54 5.63 -2.73
CA GLY A 43 17.09 4.73 -1.70
C GLY A 43 17.19 5.32 -0.29
N ILE A 44 16.73 6.56 -0.10
CA ILE A 44 16.73 7.31 1.16
C ILE A 44 15.28 7.54 1.56
N TYR A 45 14.99 7.43 2.87
CA TYR A 45 13.66 7.63 3.43
C TYR A 45 13.07 8.99 3.03
N ASP A 46 11.84 8.95 2.54
CA ASP A 46 11.06 10.14 2.22
C ASP A 46 9.56 9.87 2.53
N PRO A 47 9.01 10.47 3.61
CA PRO A 47 7.63 10.24 4.03
C PRO A 47 6.59 10.74 3.02
N GLU A 48 6.99 11.55 2.04
CA GLU A 48 6.09 12.06 1.00
C GLU A 48 5.90 11.06 -0.14
N THR A 49 6.76 10.04 -0.24
CA THR A 49 6.70 9.03 -1.29
C THR A 49 5.76 7.87 -0.92
N LEU A 50 4.91 7.46 -1.86
CA LEU A 50 4.00 6.33 -1.70
C LEU A 50 4.73 5.04 -1.23
N TRP A 51 5.93 4.80 -1.77
CA TRP A 51 6.69 3.60 -1.45
C TRP A 51 7.17 3.58 0.00
N TRP A 52 7.77 4.67 0.51
CA TRP A 52 8.28 4.71 1.89
C TRP A 52 7.18 4.73 2.93
N GLN A 53 6.05 5.38 2.65
CA GLN A 53 4.87 5.31 3.52
C GLN A 53 4.40 3.87 3.72
N HIS A 54 4.29 3.12 2.63
CA HIS A 54 3.91 1.72 2.71
C HIS A 54 5.02 0.83 3.29
N GLU A 55 6.29 1.09 2.98
CA GLU A 55 7.42 0.37 3.56
C GLU A 55 7.43 0.51 5.08
N LYS A 56 7.08 1.69 5.61
CA LYS A 56 6.93 1.91 7.05
C LYS A 56 5.86 1.01 7.66
N LEU A 57 4.66 0.95 7.07
CA LEU A 57 3.59 0.03 7.48
C LEU A 57 4.08 -1.43 7.45
N HIS A 58 4.64 -1.84 6.31
CA HIS A 58 5.12 -3.20 6.07
C HIS A 58 6.16 -3.63 7.10
N ARG A 59 7.18 -2.78 7.37
CA ARG A 59 8.19 -3.03 8.41
C ARG A 59 7.58 -3.13 9.79
N SER A 60 6.60 -2.30 10.12
CA SER A 60 5.92 -2.33 11.40
C SER A 60 5.12 -3.62 11.61
N VAL A 61 4.49 -4.14 10.54
CA VAL A 61 3.82 -5.46 10.56
C VAL A 61 4.83 -6.60 10.63
N LEU A 62 5.95 -6.55 9.89
CA LEU A 62 6.94 -7.63 9.91
C LEU A 62 7.60 -7.84 11.29
N LYS A 63 7.58 -6.84 12.17
CA LYS A 63 8.04 -6.98 13.56
C LYS A 63 7.11 -7.88 14.39
N ASP A 64 5.83 -7.93 14.05
CA ASP A 64 4.83 -8.78 14.68
C ASP A 64 3.69 -8.98 13.70
N TYR A 65 3.80 -10.01 12.86
CA TYR A 65 2.87 -10.22 11.75
C TYR A 65 1.43 -10.44 12.22
N SER A 66 1.23 -10.88 13.48
CA SER A 66 -0.10 -11.04 14.05
C SER A 66 -0.90 -9.72 14.10
N LYS A 67 -0.22 -8.57 14.09
CA LYS A 67 -0.83 -7.24 14.05
C LYS A 67 -1.51 -6.90 12.72
N ILE A 68 -1.32 -7.70 11.67
CA ILE A 68 -2.09 -7.54 10.42
C ILE A 68 -3.61 -7.64 10.68
N SER A 69 -4.00 -8.46 11.67
CA SER A 69 -5.40 -8.63 12.08
C SER A 69 -6.08 -7.33 12.56
N LEU A 70 -5.29 -6.31 12.97
CA LEU A 70 -5.83 -5.01 13.40
C LEU A 70 -6.49 -4.22 12.27
N TYR A 71 -6.13 -4.50 11.02
CA TYR A 71 -6.64 -3.76 9.86
C TYR A 71 -7.00 -4.61 8.65
N GLN A 72 -6.74 -5.91 8.67
CA GLN A 72 -7.01 -6.81 7.54
C GLN A 72 -8.46 -6.71 7.05
N GLU A 73 -9.44 -6.73 7.96
CA GLU A 73 -10.85 -6.61 7.56
C GLU A 73 -11.15 -5.28 6.85
N LYS A 74 -10.63 -4.17 7.38
CA LYS A 74 -10.79 -2.84 6.77
C LYS A 74 -10.11 -2.75 5.41
N ARG A 75 -8.96 -3.41 5.26
CA ARG A 75 -8.25 -3.51 3.98
C ARG A 75 -9.10 -4.25 2.95
N ASP A 76 -9.61 -5.42 3.32
CA ASP A 76 -10.39 -6.27 2.43
C ASP A 76 -11.73 -5.60 2.05
N GLN A 77 -12.35 -4.86 2.97
CA GLN A 77 -13.51 -4.00 2.69
C GLN A 77 -13.19 -2.89 1.67
N LEU A 78 -12.04 -2.23 1.82
CA LEU A 78 -11.62 -1.17 0.91
C LEU A 78 -11.34 -1.72 -0.50
N GLU A 79 -10.66 -2.87 -0.62
CA GLU A 79 -10.47 -3.56 -1.91
C GLU A 79 -11.80 -3.97 -2.54
N THR A 80 -12.73 -4.50 -1.75
CA THR A 80 -14.09 -4.83 -2.21
C THR A 80 -14.80 -3.61 -2.77
N SER A 81 -14.64 -2.44 -2.13
CA SER A 81 -15.20 -1.18 -2.64
C SER A 81 -14.60 -0.78 -3.99
N PHE A 82 -13.29 -1.01 -4.18
CA PHE A 82 -12.62 -0.72 -5.44
C PHE A 82 -13.04 -1.69 -6.55
N LEU A 83 -13.21 -2.99 -6.23
CA LEU A 83 -13.75 -3.99 -7.15
C LEU A 83 -15.13 -3.58 -7.66
N LYS A 84 -16.03 -3.15 -6.77
CA LYS A 84 -17.35 -2.66 -7.14
C LYS A 84 -17.26 -1.44 -8.05
N LYS A 85 -16.52 -0.39 -7.64
CA LYS A 85 -16.33 0.82 -8.45
C LYS A 85 -15.75 0.53 -9.83
N ALA A 86 -14.78 -0.39 -9.92
CA ALA A 86 -14.17 -0.76 -11.20
C ALA A 86 -15.14 -1.56 -12.09
N SER A 87 -15.97 -2.43 -11.52
CA SER A 87 -16.99 -3.18 -12.25
C SER A 87 -18.08 -2.28 -12.83
N ASP A 88 -18.47 -1.24 -12.08
CA ASP A 88 -19.52 -0.30 -12.46
C ASP A 88 -18.99 0.89 -13.30
N SER A 89 -17.69 0.86 -13.67
CA SER A 89 -17.03 2.02 -14.31
C SER A 89 -17.31 2.17 -15.79
N GLU A 90 -17.60 3.39 -16.22
CA GLU A 90 -17.50 3.80 -17.62
C GLU A 90 -16.09 4.32 -17.94
N LYS A 91 -15.72 4.37 -19.23
CA LYS A 91 -14.37 4.75 -19.66
C LYS A 91 -13.93 6.12 -19.12
N ASN A 92 -14.84 7.09 -19.11
CA ASN A 92 -14.53 8.45 -18.68
C ASN A 92 -14.29 8.58 -17.17
N ASP A 93 -14.77 7.63 -16.37
CA ASP A 93 -14.65 7.67 -14.89
C ASP A 93 -13.38 7.00 -14.37
N ARG A 94 -12.72 6.18 -15.19
CA ARG A 94 -11.64 5.28 -14.78
C ARG A 94 -10.47 6.00 -14.11
N MET A 95 -10.02 7.11 -14.69
CA MET A 95 -8.89 7.86 -14.12
C MET A 95 -9.24 8.45 -12.75
N GLU A 96 -10.47 8.95 -12.60
CA GLU A 96 -10.95 9.47 -11.32
C GLU A 96 -11.08 8.35 -10.27
N ILE A 97 -11.57 7.17 -10.67
CA ILE A 97 -11.61 5.98 -9.80
C ILE A 97 -10.20 5.58 -9.35
N THR A 98 -9.23 5.55 -10.28
CA THR A 98 -7.83 5.28 -9.95
C THR A 98 -7.30 6.32 -8.96
N ARG A 99 -7.50 7.62 -9.22
CA ARG A 99 -7.06 8.71 -8.33
C ARG A 99 -7.62 8.56 -6.92
N GLN A 100 -8.93 8.32 -6.80
CA GLN A 100 -9.58 8.10 -5.49
C GLN A 100 -9.05 6.85 -4.79
N ALA A 101 -8.82 5.75 -5.52
CA ALA A 101 -8.33 4.52 -4.94
C ALA A 101 -6.91 4.70 -4.36
N PHE A 102 -6.03 5.42 -5.08
CA PHE A 102 -4.69 5.74 -4.58
C PHE A 102 -4.73 6.67 -3.36
N ALA A 103 -5.56 7.72 -3.38
CA ALA A 103 -5.72 8.62 -2.24
C ALA A 103 -6.27 7.91 -0.99
N ALA A 104 -7.32 7.10 -1.14
CA ALA A 104 -7.89 6.32 -0.05
C ALA A 104 -6.88 5.29 0.51
N SER A 105 -6.08 4.66 -0.37
CA SER A 105 -5.04 3.72 0.05
C SER A 105 -3.93 4.40 0.86
N ARG A 106 -3.55 5.63 0.49
CA ARG A 106 -2.56 6.44 1.21
C ARG A 106 -3.05 6.77 2.62
N ALA A 107 -4.26 7.32 2.72
CA ALA A 107 -4.88 7.62 4.01
C ALA A 107 -5.04 6.38 4.90
N ALA A 108 -5.43 5.23 4.32
CA ALA A 108 -5.52 3.97 5.05
C ALA A 108 -4.15 3.50 5.58
N THR A 109 -3.11 3.59 4.75
CA THR A 109 -1.73 3.21 5.13
C THR A 109 -1.20 4.03 6.29
N GLU A 110 -1.43 5.35 6.27
CA GLU A 110 -1.05 6.25 7.36
C GLU A 110 -1.77 5.87 8.67
N ASN A 111 -3.10 5.71 8.61
CA ASN A 111 -3.92 5.32 9.75
C ASN A 111 -3.49 3.98 10.36
N TRP A 112 -3.26 2.95 9.53
CA TRP A 112 -2.85 1.63 10.00
C TRP A 112 -1.43 1.62 10.56
N THR A 113 -0.54 2.46 10.01
CA THR A 113 0.82 2.63 10.57
C THR A 113 0.74 3.16 12.00
N SER A 114 -0.03 4.24 12.22
CA SER A 114 -0.24 4.80 13.57
C SER A 114 -0.90 3.80 14.52
N LEU A 115 -1.88 3.03 14.02
CA LEU A 115 -2.53 1.98 14.79
C LEU A 115 -1.52 0.92 15.28
N ILE A 116 -0.65 0.42 14.39
CA ILE A 116 0.31 -0.64 14.74
C ILE A 116 1.40 -0.13 15.70
N GLU A 117 1.85 1.12 15.50
CA GLU A 117 2.87 1.75 16.32
C GLU A 117 2.38 2.01 17.76
N SER A 118 1.09 2.32 17.93
CA SER A 118 0.46 2.50 19.25
C SER A 118 0.16 1.18 19.98
N HIS A 119 0.11 0.05 19.28
CA HIS A 119 -0.14 -1.25 19.91
C HIS A 119 1.12 -1.82 20.58
N PRO A 120 1.02 -2.38 21.80
CA PRO A 120 2.15 -2.99 22.50
C PRO A 120 2.89 -4.02 21.64
N LYS A 121 4.21 -4.15 21.83
CA LYS A 121 5.04 -5.12 21.09
C LYS A 121 4.97 -6.47 21.80
N LYS A 122 4.60 -7.54 21.09
CA LYS A 122 4.81 -8.90 21.57
C LYS A 122 6.29 -9.27 21.37
N SER A 123 7.05 -9.29 22.46
CA SER A 123 8.40 -9.87 22.54
C SER A 123 9.54 -9.16 21.80
N SER A 124 10.77 -9.43 22.27
CA SER A 124 12.02 -9.05 21.61
C SER A 124 12.25 -9.91 20.36
N LEU A 125 12.37 -9.25 19.22
CA LEU A 125 12.70 -9.86 17.93
C LEU A 125 14.01 -10.66 17.97
N ASN A 126 14.10 -11.71 17.14
CA ASN A 126 15.31 -12.49 16.94
C ASN A 126 16.52 -11.55 16.61
N PRO A 127 17.69 -11.72 17.26
CA PRO A 127 18.88 -10.90 17.00
C PRO A 127 19.27 -10.79 15.52
N VAL A 128 19.12 -11.86 14.73
CA VAL A 128 19.43 -11.86 13.29
C VAL A 128 18.52 -10.90 12.53
N PHE A 129 17.22 -10.91 12.84
CA PHE A 129 16.24 -9.98 12.29
C PHE A 129 16.61 -8.53 12.63
N ASN A 130 16.97 -8.28 13.89
CA ASN A 130 17.39 -6.95 14.33
C ASN A 130 18.66 -6.45 13.61
N LEU A 131 19.65 -7.31 13.43
CA LEU A 131 20.89 -6.96 12.71
C LEU A 131 20.62 -6.64 11.23
N TYR A 132 19.79 -7.45 10.58
CA TYR A 132 19.37 -7.20 9.20
C TYR A 132 18.70 -5.83 9.07
N TRP A 133 17.69 -5.54 9.89
CA TRP A 133 16.97 -4.27 9.81
C TRP A 133 17.81 -3.05 10.23
N LYS A 134 18.74 -3.20 11.18
CA LYS A 134 19.73 -2.14 11.47
C LYS A 134 20.57 -1.78 10.23
N LYS A 135 21.01 -2.77 9.47
CA LYS A 135 21.76 -2.55 8.21
C LYS A 135 20.92 -1.83 7.17
N GLN A 136 19.64 -2.20 7.03
CA GLN A 136 18.76 -1.57 6.04
C GLN A 136 18.35 -0.15 6.44
N ASN A 137 18.13 0.10 7.73
CA ASN A 137 17.87 1.44 8.25
C ASN A 137 19.06 2.39 8.01
N LYS A 138 20.30 1.89 8.14
CA LYS A 138 21.49 2.69 7.83
C LYS A 138 21.55 3.09 6.35
N LYS A 139 21.18 2.19 5.43
CA LYS A 139 21.10 2.50 3.99
C LYS A 139 20.03 3.54 3.67
N ALA A 140 18.90 3.48 4.39
CA ALA A 140 17.76 4.37 4.23
C ALA A 140 17.92 5.74 4.92
N GLN A 141 19.03 5.99 5.62
CA GLN A 141 19.23 7.19 6.46
C GLN A 141 18.15 7.36 7.57
N ASN A 142 17.81 6.25 8.24
CA ASN A 142 16.86 6.10 9.34
C ASN A 142 15.37 6.16 8.95
N VAL A 143 14.70 5.00 9.16
CA VAL A 143 13.24 4.74 9.09
C VAL A 143 12.80 4.12 10.39
#